data_AF-A0A7W8MHH8-F1
#
_entry.id   AF-A0A7W8MHH8-F1
#
_cell.length_a   1.000
_cell.length_b   1.000
_cell.length_c   1.000
_cell.angle_alpha   90.00
_cell.angle_beta   90.00
_cell.angle_gamma   90.00
#
_symmetry.space_group_name_H-M   'P 1'
#
loop_
_entity.id
_entity.type
_entity.pdbx_description
1 polymer ?
#
loop_
_entity_poly.entity_id
_entity_poly.type
_entity_poly.pdbx_seq_one_letter_code
_entity_poly.pdbx_strand_id
1 'polypeptide(L)' 'MQAHAIAAAGIASATARFEASVRRTAADPLANLADETVERLGAEVALKANASVLRTADEMTGALLDILA' A
#
# COMPACT_ATOMS: atom_id res chain seq x y z
N MET A 1 6.74 -16.15 0.71
CA MET A 1 5.33 -16.39 0.31
C MET A 1 4.31 -15.73 1.23
N GLN A 2 4.29 -16.00 2.55
CA GLN A 2 3.31 -15.34 3.45
C GLN A 2 3.49 -13.81 3.51
N ALA A 3 4.73 -13.31 3.58
CA ALA A 3 5.01 -11.87 3.53
C ALA A 3 4.49 -11.23 2.23
N HIS A 4 4.71 -11.87 1.08
CA HIS A 4 4.17 -11.43 -0.22
C HIS A 4 2.65 -11.39 -0.24
N ALA A 5 1.98 -12.42 0.27
CA ALA A 5 0.52 -12.48 0.31
C ALA A 5 -0.08 -11.37 1.20
N ILE A 6 0.51 -11.15 2.39
CA ILE A 6 0.08 -10.10 3.31
C ILE A 6 0.30 -8.72 2.68
N ALA A 7 1.49 -8.47 2.12
CA ALA A 7 1.80 -7.21 1.50
C ALA A 7 0.90 -6.93 0.29
N ALA A 8 0.63 -7.93 -0.55
CA ALA A 8 -0.29 -7.81 -1.68
C ALA A 8 -1.72 -7.47 -1.23
N ALA A 9 -2.23 -8.12 -0.18
CA ALA A 9 -3.52 -7.79 0.39
C ALA A 9 -3.55 -6.37 0.97
N GLY A 10 -2.48 -5.94 1.63
CA GLY A 10 -2.32 -4.57 2.14
C GLY A 10 -2.32 -3.52 1.05
N ILE A 11 -1.62 -3.78 -0.07
CA ILE A 11 -1.61 -2.92 -1.26
C ILE A 11 -3.03 -2.82 -1.83
N ALA A 12 -3.71 -3.94 -2.07
CA ALA A 12 -5.06 -3.94 -2.63
C ALA A 12 -6.04 -3.14 -1.75
N SER A 13 -5.96 -3.31 -0.44
CA SER A 13 -6.75 -2.54 0.53
C SER A 13 -6.44 -1.03 0.47
N ALA A 14 -5.17 -0.66 0.45
CA ALA A 14 -4.74 0.74 0.35
C ALA A 14 -5.25 1.40 -0.95
N THR A 15 -5.14 0.70 -2.08
CA THR A 15 -5.65 1.17 -3.37
C THR A 15 -7.17 1.35 -3.35
N ALA A 16 -7.91 0.39 -2.79
CA ALA A 16 -9.36 0.49 -2.68
C ALA A 16 -9.81 1.68 -1.81
N ARG A 17 -9.12 1.94 -0.69
CA ARG A 17 -9.37 3.10 0.18
C ARG A 17 -9.10 4.42 -0.55
N PHE A 18 -7.98 4.51 -1.27
CA PHE A 18 -7.65 5.68 -2.07
C PHE A 18 -8.73 5.96 -3.13
N GLU A 19 -9.14 4.94 -3.89
CA GLU A 19 -10.18 5.08 -4.91
C GLU A 19 -11.51 5.52 -4.30
N ALA A 20 -11.89 4.96 -3.14
CA ALA A 20 -13.08 5.37 -2.43
C ALA A 20 -13.04 6.86 -2.00
N SER A 21 -11.90 7.34 -1.50
CA SER A 21 -11.69 8.75 -1.17
C SER A 21 -11.79 9.67 -2.40
N VAL A 22 -11.17 9.26 -3.51
CA VAL A 22 -11.24 10.00 -4.78
C VAL A 22 -12.68 10.09 -5.29
N ARG A 23 -13.46 8.99 -5.24
CA ARG A 23 -14.87 9.00 -5.64
C ARG A 23 -15.71 9.96 -4.79
N ARG A 24 -15.50 9.99 -3.47
CA ARG A 24 -16.20 10.93 -2.57
C ARG A 24 -15.81 12.38 -2.85
N THR A 25 -14.51 12.64 -2.99
CA THR A 25 -13.99 13.98 -3.33
C THR A 25 -14.48 14.44 -4.70
N ALA A 26 -14.61 13.54 -5.68
CA ALA A 26 -15.12 13.89 -7.01
C ALA A 26 -16.62 14.24 -7.00
N ALA A 27 -17.40 13.60 -6.12
CA ALA A 27 -18.82 13.89 -5.96
C ALA A 27 -19.07 15.23 -5.26
N ASP A 28 -18.26 15.58 -4.26
CA ASP A 28 -18.32 16.86 -3.55
C ASP A 28 -16.89 17.32 -3.14
N PRO A 29 -16.22 18.15 -3.96
CA PRO A 29 -14.81 18.47 -3.79
C PRO A 29 -14.44 19.26 -2.53
N LEU A 30 -15.39 20.02 -1.98
CA LEU A 30 -15.15 20.87 -0.83
C LEU A 30 -15.66 20.25 0.47
N ALA A 31 -16.53 19.24 0.39
CA ALA A 31 -16.95 18.48 1.56
C ALA A 31 -15.78 17.67 2.14
N ASN A 32 -15.47 17.91 3.41
CA ASN A 32 -14.49 17.15 4.19
C ASN A 32 -13.09 17.09 3.56
N LEU A 33 -12.68 18.15 2.86
CA LEU A 33 -11.41 18.20 2.12
C LEU A 33 -10.21 17.82 2.99
N ALA A 34 -10.17 18.28 4.25
CA ALA A 34 -9.10 17.96 5.19
C ALA A 34 -9.05 16.46 5.47
N ASP A 35 -10.19 15.86 5.83
CA ASP A 35 -10.28 14.43 6.16
C ASP A 35 -9.96 13.55 4.95
N GLU A 36 -10.50 13.88 3.77
CA GLU A 36 -10.20 13.13 2.55
C GLU A 36 -8.73 13.28 2.13
N THR A 37 -8.08 14.40 2.45
CA THR A 37 -6.63 14.56 2.20
C THR A 37 -5.82 13.65 3.11
N VAL A 38 -6.17 13.58 4.39
CA VAL A 38 -5.53 12.65 5.35
C VAL A 38 -5.77 11.20 4.94
N GLU A 39 -6.97 10.85 4.48
CA GLU A 39 -7.28 9.50 4.00
C GLU A 39 -6.41 9.10 2.81
N ARG A 40 -6.23 10.00 1.83
CA ARG A 40 -5.34 9.80 0.68
C ARG A 40 -3.87 9.63 1.10
N LEU A 41 -3.39 10.47 2.01
CA LEU A 41 -2.03 10.37 2.56
C LEU A 41 -1.83 9.05 3.32
N GLY A 42 -2.82 8.64 4.12
CA GLY A 42 -2.79 7.37 4.85
C GLY A 42 -2.73 6.17 3.89
N ALA A 43 -3.53 6.19 2.82
CA ALA A 43 -3.48 5.16 1.79
C ALA A 43 -2.12 5.11 1.05
N GLU A 44 -1.53 6.26 0.76
CA GLU A 44 -0.19 6.35 0.15
C GLU A 44 0.89 5.76 1.06
N VAL A 45 0.87 6.11 2.35
CA VAL A 45 1.81 5.57 3.35
C VAL A 45 1.65 4.06 3.47
N ALA A 46 0.42 3.56 3.53
CA ALA A 46 0.15 2.12 3.59
C ALA A 46 0.65 1.38 2.34
N LEU A 47 0.47 1.96 1.16
CA LEU A 47 1.00 1.39 -0.09
C LEU A 47 2.53 1.29 -0.04
N LYS A 48 3.22 2.38 0.33
CA LYS A 48 4.68 2.42 0.44
C LYS A 48 5.21 1.42 1.47
N ALA A 49 4.55 1.30 2.61
CA ALA A 49 4.93 0.36 3.66
C ALA A 49 4.88 -1.09 3.14
N ASN A 50 3.78 -1.50 2.51
CA ASN A 50 3.66 -2.85 1.97
C ASN A 50 4.64 -3.10 0.79
N ALA A 51 4.91 -2.11 -0.04
CA ALA A 51 5.92 -2.22 -1.08
C ALA A 51 7.34 -2.42 -0.50
N SER A 52 7.66 -1.77 0.61
CA SER A 52 8.92 -1.99 1.33
C SER A 52 9.02 -3.43 1.86
N VAL A 53 7.93 -3.98 2.40
CA VAL A 53 7.89 -5.38 2.86
C VAL A 53 8.18 -6.35 1.72
N LEU A 54 7.59 -6.13 0.53
CA LEU A 54 7.87 -6.95 -0.65
C LEU A 54 9.35 -6.92 -1.03
N ARG A 55 9.92 -5.71 -1.12
CA ARG A 55 11.34 -5.54 -1.46
C ARG A 55 12.25 -6.30 -0.50
N THR A 56 12.05 -6.14 0.81
CA THR A 56 12.85 -6.84 1.81
C THR A 56 12.65 -8.36 1.75
N ALA A 57 11.44 -8.83 1.49
CA ALA A 57 11.19 -10.25 1.32
C ALA A 57 11.91 -10.84 0.10
N ASP A 58 12.00 -10.07 -1.00
CA ASP A 58 12.75 -10.45 -2.19
C ASP A 58 14.27 -10.44 -1.93
N GLU A 59 14.80 -9.42 -1.26
CA GLU A 59 16.21 -9.33 -0.84
C GLU A 59 16.62 -10.52 0.05
N MET A 60 15.79 -10.88 1.03
CA MET A 60 16.03 -12.06 1.88
C MET A 60 16.02 -13.36 1.08
N THR A 61 15.13 -13.47 0.09
CA THR A 61 15.06 -14.65 -0.78
C THR A 61 16.31 -14.74 -1.65
N GLY A 62 16.77 -13.62 -2.22
CA GLY A 62 18.02 -13.56 -2.98
C GLY A 62 19.23 -13.96 -2.13
N ALA A 63 19.37 -13.38 -0.93
CA ALA A 63 20.46 -13.71 -0.03
C ALA A 63 20.48 -15.20 0.36
N LEU A 64 19.31 -15.84 0.52
CA LEU A 64 19.23 -17.28 0.75
C LEU A 64 19.68 -18.09 -0.46
N LEU A 65 19.29 -17.68 -1.67
CA LEU A 65 19.70 -18.35 -2.91
C LEU A 65 21.22 -18.22 -3.12
N ASP A 66 21.80 -17.06 -2.82
CA ASP A 66 23.26 -16.83 -2.92
C ASP A 66 24.06 -17.72 -1.96
N ILE A 67 23.53 -18.07 -0.80
CA ILE A 67 24.19 -18.99 0.15
C ILE A 67 24.21 -20.44 -0.39
N LEU A 68 23.22 -20.81 -1.21
CA LEU A 68 23.07 -22.18 -1.72
C LEU A 68 23.85 -22.43 -3.01
N ALA A 69 24.34 -21.38 -3.69
CA ALA A 69 25.09 -21.45 -4.94
C ALA A 69 26.60 -21.67 -4.69
#